data_AF-A0A8I1FYL7-F1
#
_entry.id   AF-A0A8I1FYL7-F1
#
_cell.length_a   1.000
_cell.length_b   1.000
_cell.length_c   1.000
_cell.angle_alpha   90.00
_cell.angle_beta   90.00
_cell.angle_gamma   90.00
#
_symmetry.space_group_name_H-M   'P 1'
#
loop_
_entity.id
_entity.type
_entity.pdbx_description
1 polymer ?
#
loop_
_entity_poly.entity_id
_entity_poly.type
_entity_poly.pdbx_seq_one_letter_code
_entity_poly.pdbx_strand_id
1 'polypeptide(L)'
;MPIKSCVIHSIDKKPDGNPAVLHLRDTELPQTDVLENLLHDFNDAYNGKQSKGWGLFHGESGAYPFSGWLKTYLEGKSDFMEFSRHAVEHLTRLMFWHLENVKYLCYAIQTFRSSGASKAA
;
A
#
# COMPACT_ATOMS: atom_id res chain seq x y z
N MET A 1 9.94 14.36 -3.79
CA MET A 1 8.56 14.26 -4.31
C MET A 1 7.65 14.32 -3.10
N PRO A 2 6.70 15.26 -3.03
CA PRO A 2 5.89 15.42 -1.82
C PRO A 2 4.93 14.25 -1.66
N ILE A 3 4.70 13.85 -0.41
CA ILE A 3 3.63 12.92 -0.05
C ILE A 3 2.30 13.57 -0.42
N LYS A 4 1.41 12.79 -1.04
CA LYS A 4 0.02 13.24 -1.27
C LYS A 4 -0.88 12.82 -0.12
N SER A 5 -0.82 11.53 0.22
CA SER A 5 -1.56 11.00 1.35
C SER A 5 -0.82 9.89 2.08
N CYS A 6 -0.99 9.80 3.40
CA CYS A 6 -0.34 8.78 4.23
C CYS A 6 -1.19 8.31 5.41
N VAL A 7 -1.37 7.00 5.54
CA VAL A 7 -2.01 6.37 6.69
C VAL A 7 -1.25 5.10 7.07
N ILE A 8 -1.15 4.83 8.37
CA ILE A 8 -0.52 3.63 8.90
C ILE A 8 -1.58 2.82 9.65
N HIS A 9 -1.89 1.64 9.13
CA HIS A 9 -2.71 0.62 9.78
C HIS A 9 -1.79 -0.44 10.41
N SER A 10 -2.18 -0.98 11.56
CA SER A 10 -1.42 -2.02 12.25
C SER A 10 -2.15 -3.35 12.15
N ILE A 11 -1.43 -4.42 11.85
CA ILE A 11 -1.94 -5.79 11.85
C ILE A 11 -1.09 -6.57 12.85
N ASP A 12 -1.67 -6.97 13.97
CA ASP A 12 -1.03 -7.84 14.94
C ASP A 12 -1.35 -9.30 14.62
N LYS A 13 -0.36 -10.02 14.09
CA LYS A 13 -0.46 -11.46 13.82
C LYS A 13 0.40 -12.20 14.84
N LYS A 14 -0.24 -12.88 15.78
CA LYS A 14 0.45 -13.74 16.75
C LYS A 14 0.91 -15.06 16.10
N PRO A 15 2.05 -15.62 16.54
CA PRO A 15 2.59 -16.87 16.00
C PRO A 15 1.82 -18.13 16.45
N ASP A 16 0.84 -17.98 17.33
CA ASP A 16 0.09 -19.05 18.00
C ASP A 16 -1.16 -19.50 17.23
N GLY A 17 -1.32 -19.07 15.97
CA GLY A 17 -2.46 -19.44 15.11
C GLY A 17 -3.73 -18.63 15.38
N ASN A 18 -3.68 -17.63 16.27
CA ASN A 18 -4.80 -16.72 16.46
C ASN A 18 -5.05 -15.84 15.23
N PRO A 19 -6.31 -15.42 14.97
CA PRO A 19 -6.63 -14.51 13.89
C PRO A 19 -5.83 -13.21 14.01
N ALA A 20 -5.34 -12.69 12.88
CA ALA A 20 -4.67 -11.40 12.86
C ALA A 20 -5.64 -10.29 13.33
N VAL A 21 -5.20 -9.48 14.27
CA VAL A 21 -5.97 -8.35 14.82
C VAL A 21 -5.64 -7.11 14.00
N LEU A 22 -6.64 -6.56 13.31
CA LEU A 22 -6.51 -5.33 12.55
C LEU A 22 -6.82 -4.12 13.41
N HIS A 23 -5.86 -3.22 13.53
CA HIS A 23 -6.01 -1.90 14.12
C HIS A 23 -6.06 -0.86 13.00
N LEU A 24 -7.29 -0.49 12.66
CA LEU A 24 -7.54 0.60 11.73
C LEU A 24 -7.17 1.93 12.36
N ARG A 25 -6.73 2.85 11.50
CA ARG A 25 -6.49 4.23 11.89
C ARG A 25 -7.62 5.06 11.30
N ASP A 26 -8.19 5.93 12.11
CA ASP A 26 -9.38 6.70 11.72
C ASP A 26 -9.05 7.98 10.96
N THR A 27 -7.81 8.46 11.07
CA THR A 27 -7.37 9.68 10.41
C THR A 27 -6.07 9.49 9.65
N GLU A 28 -5.95 10.24 8.58
CA GLU A 28 -4.70 10.41 7.86
C GLU A 28 -3.61 10.98 8.78
N LEU A 29 -2.35 10.70 8.48
CA LEU A 29 -1.22 11.31 9.14
C LEU A 29 -1.01 12.73 8.59
N PRO A 30 -0.81 13.73 9.47
CA PRO A 30 -0.49 15.07 9.01
C PRO A 30 0.84 15.07 8.28
N GLN A 31 0.93 15.87 7.21
CA GLN A 31 2.19 16.10 6.51
C GLN A 31 3.12 16.88 7.43
N THR A 32 4.20 16.23 7.84
CA THR A 32 5.23 16.78 8.72
C THR A 32 6.58 16.45 8.14
N ASP A 33 7.60 17.26 8.45
CA ASP A 33 8.97 17.01 7.99
C ASP A 33 9.49 15.64 8.48
N VAL A 34 9.04 15.20 9.65
CA VAL A 34 9.37 13.87 10.19
C VAL A 34 8.83 12.75 9.30
N LEU A 35 7.60 12.89 8.81
CA LEU A 35 6.99 11.90 7.93
C LEU A 35 7.66 11.87 6.54
N GLU A 36 8.00 13.04 6.01
CA GLU A 36 8.75 13.17 4.76
C GLU A 36 10.13 12.50 4.88
N ASN A 37 10.85 12.74 5.98
CA ASN A 37 12.14 12.09 6.23
C ASN A 37 11.99 10.56 6.37
N LEU A 38 10.99 10.07 7.11
CA LEU A 38 10.73 8.64 7.25
C LEU A 38 10.50 7.96 5.89
N LEU A 39 9.70 8.59 5.02
CA LEU A 39 9.47 8.03 3.69
C LEU A 39 10.68 8.15 2.78
N HIS A 40 11.49 9.21 2.92
CA HIS A 40 12.75 9.33 2.20
C HIS A 40 13.69 8.18 2.56
N ASP A 41 13.93 7.97 3.86
CA ASP A 41 14.77 6.89 4.37
C ASP A 41 14.24 5.50 3.94
N PHE A 42 12.91 5.32 3.99
CA PHE A 42 12.27 4.08 3.53
C PHE A 42 12.48 3.84 2.03
N ASN A 43 12.31 4.88 1.22
CA ASN A 43 12.47 4.82 -0.23
C ASN A 43 13.93 4.47 -0.59
N ASP A 44 14.89 5.13 0.04
CA ASP A 44 16.31 4.87 -0.15
C ASP A 44 16.69 3.45 0.29
N ALA A 45 16.22 3.01 1.45
CA ALA A 45 16.45 1.64 1.95
C ALA A 45 15.83 0.57 1.04
N TYR A 46 14.62 0.79 0.51
CA TYR A 46 13.98 -0.12 -0.44
C TYR A 46 14.71 -0.13 -1.77
N ASN A 47 15.09 1.05 -2.29
CA ASN A 47 15.75 1.18 -3.58
C ASN A 47 17.22 0.74 -3.59
N GLY A 48 17.88 0.69 -2.43
CA GLY A 48 19.24 0.15 -2.29
C GLY A 48 19.32 -1.38 -2.34
N LYS A 49 18.21 -2.12 -2.17
CA LYS A 49 18.24 -3.59 -2.21
C LYS A 49 18.48 -4.11 -3.63
N GLN A 50 19.42 -5.06 -3.76
CA GLN A 50 19.74 -5.70 -5.05
C GLN A 50 18.66 -6.67 -5.54
N SER A 51 17.90 -7.31 -4.64
CA SER A 51 16.86 -8.28 -4.97
C SER A 51 15.47 -7.64 -5.04
N LYS A 52 15.26 -6.70 -5.97
CA LYS A 52 13.92 -6.12 -6.19
C LYS A 52 13.07 -7.11 -6.98
N GLY A 53 11.97 -7.55 -6.38
CA GLY A 53 10.91 -8.24 -7.10
C GLY A 53 9.94 -7.22 -7.71
N TRP A 54 9.47 -7.49 -8.93
CA TRP A 54 8.40 -6.73 -9.56
C TRP A 54 7.15 -7.61 -9.58
N GLY A 55 6.04 -7.08 -9.09
CA GLY A 55 4.73 -7.71 -9.15
C GLY A 55 3.74 -6.80 -9.87
N LEU A 56 2.74 -7.39 -10.50
CA LEU A 56 1.58 -6.68 -11.01
C LEU A 56 0.34 -7.14 -10.25
N PHE A 57 -0.61 -6.23 -10.04
CA PHE A 57 -1.92 -6.62 -9.54
C PHE A 57 -2.71 -7.31 -10.65
N HIS A 58 -3.41 -8.38 -10.29
CA HIS A 58 -4.35 -9.02 -11.21
C HIS A 58 -5.43 -8.01 -11.66
N GLY A 59 -5.96 -8.24 -12.86
CA GLY A 59 -7.14 -7.51 -13.34
C GLY A 59 -8.31 -7.69 -12.39
N GLU A 60 -9.17 -6.67 -12.34
CA GLU A 60 -10.32 -6.65 -11.44
C GLU A 60 -11.19 -7.90 -11.64
N SER A 61 -11.40 -8.64 -10.56
CA SER A 61 -12.26 -9.81 -10.53
C SER A 61 -12.77 -10.02 -9.10
N GLY A 62 -13.79 -10.86 -8.93
CA GLY A 62 -14.35 -11.14 -7.60
C GLY A 62 -13.32 -11.66 -6.58
N ALA A 63 -12.28 -12.36 -7.05
CA ALA A 63 -11.19 -12.85 -6.19
C ALA A 63 -10.06 -11.81 -5.99
N TYR A 64 -9.90 -10.86 -6.91
CA TYR A 64 -8.86 -9.84 -6.89
C TYR A 64 -9.47 -8.42 -7.05
N PRO A 65 -10.13 -7.90 -6.01
CA PRO A 65 -10.85 -6.62 -6.10
C PRO A 65 -9.94 -5.38 -5.97
N PHE A 66 -8.69 -5.56 -5.52
CA PHE A 66 -7.77 -4.46 -5.18
C PHE A 66 -7.52 -3.48 -6.33
N SER A 67 -7.31 -3.98 -7.55
CA SER A 67 -7.05 -3.14 -8.72
C SER A 67 -8.25 -2.26 -9.09
N GLY A 68 -9.48 -2.75 -8.86
CA GLY A 68 -10.71 -1.97 -9.02
C GLY A 68 -10.80 -0.82 -8.02
N TRP A 69 -10.56 -1.09 -6.73
CA TRP A 69 -10.57 -0.05 -5.70
C TRP A 69 -9.52 1.04 -5.93
N LEU A 70 -8.31 0.63 -6.32
CA LEU A 70 -7.24 1.58 -6.65
C LEU A 70 -7.64 2.46 -7.84
N LYS A 71 -8.26 1.89 -8.87
CA LYS A 71 -8.77 2.65 -10.02
C LYS A 71 -9.84 3.66 -9.60
N THR A 72 -10.81 3.26 -8.79
CA THR A 72 -11.87 4.15 -8.28
C THR A 72 -11.29 5.33 -7.48
N TYR A 73 -10.30 5.07 -6.62
CA TYR A 73 -9.58 6.12 -5.90
C TYR A 73 -8.83 7.08 -6.85
N LEU A 74 -8.10 6.56 -7.84
CA LEU A 74 -7.37 7.37 -8.81
C LEU A 74 -8.28 8.21 -9.72
N GLU A 75 -9.50 7.74 -9.98
CA GLU A 75 -10.54 8.49 -10.71
C GLU A 75 -11.25 9.54 -9.83
N GLY A 76 -10.88 9.66 -8.54
CA GLY A 76 -11.49 10.59 -7.60
C GLY A 76 -12.91 10.22 -7.17
N LYS A 77 -13.29 8.94 -7.36
CA LYS A 77 -14.62 8.43 -7.05
C LYS A 77 -14.73 7.83 -5.64
N SER A 78 -13.62 7.69 -4.92
CA SER A 78 -13.60 7.30 -3.50
C SER A 78 -12.59 8.16 -2.72
N ASP A 79 -12.79 8.23 -1.41
CA ASP A 79 -11.83 8.85 -0.49
C ASP A 79 -10.61 7.94 -0.25
N PHE A 80 -9.47 8.54 0.11
CA PHE A 80 -8.24 7.81 0.43
C PHE A 80 -8.41 6.89 1.64
N MET A 81 -9.07 7.35 2.70
CA MET A 81 -9.27 6.57 3.92
C MET A 81 -10.21 5.40 3.68
N GLU A 82 -11.24 5.59 2.86
CA GLU A 82 -12.16 4.52 2.46
C GLU A 82 -11.44 3.43 1.65
N PHE A 83 -10.66 3.85 0.64
CA PHE A 83 -9.82 2.94 -0.14
C PHE A 83 -8.84 2.16 0.75
N SER A 84 -8.11 2.87 1.62
CA SER A 84 -7.10 2.26 2.49
C SER A 84 -7.69 1.24 3.46
N ARG A 85 -8.88 1.54 4.01
CA ARG A 85 -9.62 0.63 4.89
C ARG A 85 -10.01 -0.67 4.17
N HIS A 86 -10.65 -0.57 3.00
CA HIS A 86 -11.01 -1.75 2.22
C HIS A 86 -9.78 -2.59 1.83
N ALA A 87 -8.69 -1.93 1.44
CA ALA A 87 -7.44 -2.59 1.09
C ALA A 87 -6.84 -3.39 2.25
N VAL A 88 -6.74 -2.80 3.45
CA VAL A 88 -6.11 -3.47 4.60
C VAL A 88 -6.99 -4.57 5.21
N GLU A 89 -8.31 -4.40 5.18
CA GLU A 89 -9.26 -5.45 5.58
C GLU A 89 -9.14 -6.68 4.67
N HIS A 90 -9.05 -6.45 3.35
CA HIS A 90 -8.83 -7.52 2.39
C HIS A 90 -7.46 -8.18 2.58
N LEU A 91 -6.39 -7.40 2.80
CA LEU A 91 -5.08 -7.98 3.09
C LEU A 91 -5.12 -8.85 4.35
N THR A 92 -5.75 -8.38 5.43
CA THR A 92 -5.81 -9.12 6.70
C THR A 92 -6.46 -10.49 6.49
N ARG A 93 -7.50 -10.57 5.65
CA ARG A 93 -8.12 -11.85 5.24
C ARG A 93 -7.14 -12.72 4.45
N LEU A 94 -6.42 -12.16 3.48
CA LEU A 94 -5.41 -12.90 2.72
C LEU A 94 -4.24 -13.40 3.59
N MET A 95 -3.85 -12.63 4.61
CA MET A 95 -2.80 -12.99 5.55
C MET A 95 -3.16 -14.17 6.44
N PHE A 96 -4.44 -14.35 6.74
CA PHE A 96 -4.91 -15.54 7.43
C PHE A 96 -4.70 -16.79 6.57
N TRP A 97 -4.96 -16.69 5.26
CA TRP A 97 -4.96 -17.86 4.39
C TRP A 97 -3.61 -18.18 3.73
N HIS A 98 -2.78 -17.18 3.40
CA HIS A 98 -1.65 -17.36 2.46
C HIS A 98 -0.31 -16.74 2.89
N LEU A 99 -0.27 -15.85 3.88
CA LEU A 99 0.95 -15.10 4.22
C LEU A 99 1.40 -15.36 5.66
N GLU A 100 2.38 -16.23 5.83
CA GLU A 100 2.91 -16.55 7.17
C GLU A 100 3.84 -15.46 7.74
N ASN A 101 4.44 -14.60 6.91
CA ASN A 101 5.55 -13.72 7.32
C ASN A 101 5.36 -12.22 7.03
N VAL A 102 4.15 -11.74 6.73
CA VAL A 102 3.91 -10.31 6.52
C VAL A 102 3.59 -9.64 7.85
N LYS A 103 4.46 -8.72 8.30
CA LYS A 103 4.27 -7.96 9.56
C LYS A 103 3.75 -6.55 9.33
N TYR A 104 4.07 -5.96 8.18
CA TYR A 104 3.70 -4.59 7.85
C TYR A 104 3.39 -4.51 6.36
N LEU A 105 2.33 -3.78 6.04
CA LEU A 105 1.96 -3.43 4.70
C LEU A 105 2.04 -1.91 4.59
N CYS A 106 3.02 -1.44 3.82
CA CYS A 106 3.16 -0.03 3.51
C CYS A 106 2.76 0.19 2.06
N TYR A 107 1.75 1.02 1.83
CA TYR A 107 1.39 1.47 0.49
C TYR A 107 1.91 2.89 0.28
N ALA A 108 2.84 3.03 -0.64
CA ALA A 108 3.25 4.33 -1.18
C ALA A 108 2.72 4.43 -2.61
N ILE A 109 1.62 5.16 -2.82
CA ILE A 109 1.10 5.45 -4.16
C ILE A 109 1.93 6.58 -4.74
N GLN A 110 2.95 6.22 -5.51
CA GLN A 110 3.80 7.18 -6.22
C GLN A 110 3.29 7.33 -7.65
N THR A 111 2.82 8.54 -7.98
CA THR A 111 2.55 8.88 -9.38
C THR A 111 3.85 9.24 -10.08
N PHE A 112 4.41 8.30 -10.83
CA PHE A 112 5.50 8.60 -11.74
C PHE A 112 4.94 9.34 -12.95
N ARG A 113 5.37 10.60 -13.17
CA ARG A 113 5.25 11.17 -14.51
C ARG A 113 6.21 10.39 -15.38
N SER A 114 5.72 9.69 -16.41
CA SER A 114 6.63 9.24 -17.46
C SER A 114 7.25 10.50 -18.05
N SER A 115 8.55 10.69 -17.86
CA SER A 115 9.29 11.57 -18.74
C SER A 115 9.10 10.94 -20.12
N GLY A 116 8.40 11.63 -21.02
CA GLY A 116 8.13 11.15 -22.36
C GLY A 116 9.43 10.88 -23.11
N ALA A 117 9.97 9.68 -22.95
CA ALA A 117 10.87 9.07 -23.90
C ALA A 117 9.98 8.18 -24.77
N SER A 118 9.25 8.84 -25.68
CA SER A 118 8.77 8.17 -26.88
C SER A 118 10.01 7.67 -27.62
N LYS A 119 10.37 6.40 -27.44
CA LYS A 119 11.21 5.72 -28.41
C LYS A 119 10.31 5.42 -29.59
N ALA A 120 10.45 6.26 -30.62
CA ALA A 120 10.10 5.88 -31.97
C ALA A 120 10.77 4.54 -32.31
N ALA A 121 9.96 3.59 -32.74
CA ALA A 121 10.34 2.45 -33.55
C ALA A 121 9.13 2.11 -34.43
#